data_AF-A0A1G7A2U1-F1
#
_entry.id   AF-A0A1G7A2U1-F1
#
_cell.length_a   1.000
_cell.length_b   1.000
_cell.length_c   1.000
_cell.angle_alpha   90.00
_cell.angle_beta   90.00
_cell.angle_gamma   90.00
#
_symmetry.space_group_name_H-M   'P 1'
#
loop_
_entity.id
_entity.type
_entity.pdbx_description
1 polymer ?
#
loop_
_entity_poly.entity_id
_entity_poly.type
_entity_poly.pdbx_seq_one_letter_code
_entity_poly.pdbx_strand_id
1 'polypeptide(L)'
;MRPDQPGAVRPEHPGATSPNDTPTLRRPAVSDAARLWEIARDTDVLDLNSSYSYLLWCRDFAETSVVAEHDGRVGGFVTGFVRPTDPTTVFVWQVAVDDALRGRGVASAMLNFLLDHLAHQGVSTLETTISPDNTGSQALFASVARSRYTSISTRKLFDSNDFPDQHEPEELYVIGDDSNRGEQ
;
A
#
# COMPACT_ATOMS: atom_id res chain seq x y z
N MET A 1 69.36 -18.90 23.07
CA MET A 1 68.49 -19.45 22.02
C MET A 1 67.12 -19.70 22.65
N ARG A 2 66.16 -18.80 22.44
CA ARG A 2 64.74 -18.97 22.81
C ARG A 2 63.94 -18.87 21.50
N PRO A 3 62.95 -19.74 21.24
CA PRO A 3 62.29 -19.81 19.96
C PRO A 3 61.23 -18.72 19.78
N ASP A 4 61.05 -18.36 18.51
CA ASP A 4 60.06 -17.44 17.95
C ASP A 4 58.63 -17.76 18.42
N GLN A 5 57.86 -16.73 18.80
CA GLN A 5 56.40 -16.84 18.99
C GLN A 5 55.69 -16.41 17.70
N PRO A 6 54.72 -17.18 17.19
CA PRO A 6 53.96 -16.81 16.00
C PRO A 6 52.99 -15.66 16.30
N GLY A 7 52.87 -14.75 15.32
CA GLY A 7 52.11 -13.50 15.40
C GLY A 7 50.63 -13.70 15.73
N ALA A 8 50.13 -12.83 16.61
CA ALA A 8 48.71 -12.74 16.93
C ALA A 8 47.92 -12.32 15.69
N VAL A 9 47.08 -13.23 15.19
CA VAL A 9 46.04 -12.92 14.21
C VAL A 9 45.00 -12.04 14.92
N ARG A 10 44.86 -10.81 14.45
CA ARG A 10 43.79 -9.89 14.91
C ARG A 10 42.46 -10.47 14.42
N PRO A 11 41.45 -10.69 15.27
CA PRO A 11 40.14 -11.09 14.77
C PRO A 11 39.59 -9.92 13.95
N GLU A 12 39.39 -10.16 12.66
CA GLU A 12 38.56 -9.30 11.83
C GLU A 12 37.14 -9.39 12.39
N HIS A 13 36.61 -8.25 12.84
CA HIS A 13 35.21 -8.15 13.21
C HIS A 13 34.37 -8.39 11.95
N PRO A 14 33.47 -9.39 11.94
CA PRO A 14 32.48 -9.51 10.88
C PRO A 14 31.63 -8.25 10.86
N GLY A 15 31.32 -7.80 9.64
CA GLY A 15 30.71 -6.51 9.32
C GLY A 15 29.62 -6.05 10.28
N ALA A 16 29.62 -4.75 10.53
CA ALA A 16 28.47 -4.03 11.04
C ALA A 16 27.20 -4.53 10.34
N THR A 17 26.21 -4.94 11.14
CA THR A 17 24.88 -5.29 10.66
C THR A 17 24.31 -4.12 9.84
N SER A 18 23.86 -4.49 8.64
CA SER A 18 23.41 -3.65 7.52
C SER A 18 22.00 -3.04 7.74
N PRO A 19 21.33 -2.49 6.70
CA PRO A 19 20.62 -1.21 6.69
C PRO A 19 19.23 -1.28 7.38
N ASN A 20 18.61 -0.11 7.62
CA ASN A 20 17.27 0.05 8.23
C ASN A 20 16.27 -1.08 7.90
N ASP A 21 15.78 -1.79 8.91
CA ASP A 21 14.65 -2.74 8.83
C ASP A 21 13.33 -2.10 8.36
N THR A 22 13.29 -0.76 8.29
CA THR A 22 12.12 0.01 7.87
C THR A 22 12.16 0.22 6.35
N PRO A 23 11.12 -0.19 5.61
CA PRO A 23 11.05 0.06 4.17
C PRO A 23 11.00 1.57 3.88
N THR A 24 11.65 1.97 2.79
CA THR A 24 11.57 3.33 2.26
C THR A 24 10.27 3.48 1.48
N LEU A 25 9.48 4.51 1.80
CA LEU A 25 8.25 4.82 1.09
C LEU A 25 8.51 5.91 0.04
N ARG A 26 8.07 5.68 -1.19
CA ARG A 26 8.23 6.63 -2.30
C ARG A 26 7.13 6.48 -3.33
N ARG A 27 7.04 7.43 -4.26
CA ARG A 27 6.21 7.29 -5.45
C ARG A 27 6.75 6.16 -6.34
N PRO A 28 5.88 5.42 -7.05
CA PRO A 28 6.33 4.47 -8.05
C PRO A 28 7.00 5.20 -9.23
N ALA A 29 7.92 4.50 -9.88
CA ALA A 29 8.42 4.81 -11.20
C ALA A 29 7.94 3.72 -12.18
N VAL A 30 7.93 4.02 -13.48
CA VAL A 30 7.50 3.05 -14.51
C VAL A 30 8.29 1.73 -14.44
N SER A 31 9.56 1.78 -14.02
CA SER A 31 10.39 0.59 -13.80
C SER A 31 9.87 -0.35 -12.70
N ASP A 32 9.03 0.13 -11.77
CA ASP A 32 8.45 -0.67 -10.69
C ASP A 32 7.24 -1.50 -11.16
N ALA A 33 6.61 -1.13 -12.30
CA ALA A 33 5.32 -1.68 -12.72
C ALA A 33 5.32 -3.22 -12.84
N ALA A 34 6.40 -3.80 -13.36
CA ALA A 34 6.54 -5.25 -13.45
C ALA A 34 6.48 -5.90 -12.06
N ARG A 35 7.12 -5.27 -11.06
CA ARG A 35 7.13 -5.76 -9.70
C ARG A 35 5.77 -5.60 -9.00
N LEU A 36 5.04 -4.51 -9.27
CA LEU A 36 3.67 -4.34 -8.78
C LEU A 36 2.75 -5.44 -9.32
N TRP A 37 2.84 -5.73 -10.62
CA TRP A 37 2.07 -6.78 -11.26
C TRP A 37 2.39 -8.18 -10.67
N GLU A 38 3.67 -8.48 -10.44
CA GLU A 38 4.09 -9.73 -9.77
C GLU A 38 3.50 -9.83 -8.36
N ILE A 39 3.60 -8.79 -7.54
CA ILE A 39 3.04 -8.79 -6.19
C ILE A 39 1.53 -9.02 -6.25
N ALA A 40 0.81 -8.30 -7.11
CA ALA A 40 -0.64 -8.47 -7.25
C ALA A 40 -1.01 -9.91 -7.64
N ARG A 41 -0.31 -10.47 -8.64
CA ARG A 41 -0.49 -11.85 -9.09
C ARG A 41 -0.26 -12.86 -7.98
N ASP A 42 0.81 -12.67 -7.20
CA ASP A 42 1.23 -13.64 -6.18
C ASP A 42 0.42 -13.54 -4.88
N THR A 43 -0.36 -12.46 -4.68
CA THR A 43 -1.17 -12.30 -3.47
C THR A 43 -2.46 -13.12 -3.46
N ASP A 44 -2.98 -13.51 -4.63
CA ASP A 44 -4.25 -14.23 -4.85
C ASP A 44 -5.52 -13.61 -4.21
N VAL A 45 -5.41 -12.44 -3.57
CA VAL A 45 -6.52 -11.72 -2.91
C VAL A 45 -6.92 -10.44 -3.64
N LEU A 46 -6.25 -10.14 -4.75
CA LEU A 46 -6.51 -8.97 -5.58
C LEU A 46 -6.92 -9.40 -6.97
N ASP A 47 -7.84 -8.67 -7.59
CA ASP A 47 -8.08 -8.80 -9.01
C ASP A 47 -6.83 -8.42 -9.80
N LEU A 48 -6.26 -9.43 -10.46
CA LEU A 48 -5.09 -9.23 -11.30
C LEU A 48 -5.48 -8.47 -12.55
N ASN A 49 -4.99 -7.25 -12.66
CA ASN A 49 -5.16 -6.43 -13.85
C ASN A 49 -4.12 -6.78 -14.92
N SER A 50 -4.31 -6.24 -16.13
CA SER A 50 -3.28 -6.32 -17.17
C SER A 50 -1.97 -5.69 -16.68
N SER A 51 -0.81 -6.23 -17.08
CA SER A 51 0.49 -5.62 -16.78
C SER A 51 0.59 -4.17 -17.25
N TYR A 52 -0.12 -3.82 -18.33
CA TYR A 52 -0.21 -2.46 -18.85
C TYR A 52 -0.91 -1.49 -17.87
N SER A 53 -1.90 -1.95 -17.12
CA SER A 53 -2.57 -1.13 -16.11
C SER A 53 -1.58 -0.65 -15.04
N TYR A 54 -0.65 -1.51 -14.60
CA TYR A 54 0.37 -1.15 -13.63
C TYR A 54 1.39 -0.13 -14.18
N LEU A 55 1.68 -0.17 -15.50
CA LEU A 55 2.49 0.88 -16.15
C LEU A 55 1.79 2.25 -16.07
N LEU A 56 0.48 2.30 -16.30
CA LEU A 56 -0.29 3.55 -16.18
C LEU A 56 -0.33 4.06 -14.74
N TRP A 57 -0.51 3.18 -13.74
CA TRP A 57 -0.43 3.56 -12.33
C TRP A 57 0.92 4.19 -11.98
N CYS A 58 2.01 3.62 -12.50
CA CYS A 58 3.35 4.13 -12.26
C CYS A 58 3.70 5.39 -13.05
N ARG A 59 2.99 5.70 -14.14
CA ARG A 59 3.28 6.85 -15.02
C ARG A 59 2.37 8.04 -14.73
N ASP A 60 1.06 7.83 -14.77
CA ASP A 60 0.04 8.90 -14.74
C ASP A 60 -0.47 9.15 -13.32
N PHE A 61 -0.46 8.12 -12.47
CA PHE A 61 -1.01 8.16 -11.11
C PHE A 61 0.06 8.00 -10.03
N ALA A 62 1.33 8.26 -10.38
CA ALA A 62 2.45 8.14 -9.45
C ALA A 62 2.35 9.11 -8.26
N GLU A 63 1.74 10.28 -8.46
CA GLU A 63 1.53 11.28 -7.41
C GLU A 63 0.58 10.81 -6.31
N THR A 64 -0.35 9.91 -6.66
CA THR A 64 -1.39 9.37 -5.79
C THR A 64 -1.20 7.88 -5.51
N SER A 65 0.01 7.37 -5.74
CA SER A 65 0.40 5.98 -5.52
C SER A 65 1.69 5.91 -4.72
N VAL A 66 1.91 4.80 -4.02
CA VAL A 66 3.06 4.59 -3.14
C VAL A 66 3.63 3.20 -3.35
N VAL A 67 4.94 3.07 -3.26
CA VAL A 67 5.64 1.79 -3.12
C VAL A 67 6.45 1.76 -1.83
N ALA A 68 6.52 0.58 -1.22
CA ALA A 68 7.43 0.28 -0.13
C ALA A 68 8.63 -0.49 -0.69
N GLU A 69 9.81 0.11 -0.58
CA GLU A 69 11.07 -0.48 -1.02
C GLU A 69 11.91 -0.93 0.18
N HIS A 70 12.38 -2.17 0.14
CA HIS A 70 13.29 -2.72 1.14
C HIS A 70 14.43 -3.44 0.40
N ASP A 71 15.68 -3.18 0.79
CA ASP A 71 16.88 -3.70 0.14
C ASP A 71 16.90 -3.55 -1.39
N GLY A 72 16.48 -2.38 -1.89
CA GLY A 72 16.44 -2.08 -3.33
C GLY A 72 15.34 -2.79 -4.10
N ARG A 73 14.41 -3.47 -3.43
CA ARG A 73 13.28 -4.18 -4.05
C ARG A 73 11.95 -3.66 -3.53
N VAL A 74 11.02 -3.40 -4.45
CA VAL A 74 9.63 -3.11 -4.09
C VAL A 74 8.98 -4.37 -3.51
N GLY A 75 8.49 -4.25 -2.28
CA GLY A 75 7.80 -5.30 -1.52
C GLY A 75 6.39 -4.94 -1.09
N GLY A 76 5.86 -3.80 -1.54
CA GLY A 76 4.46 -3.44 -1.35
C GLY A 76 4.09 -2.22 -2.17
N PHE A 77 2.80 -2.04 -2.44
CA PHE A 77 2.29 -0.88 -3.14
C PHE A 77 0.88 -0.47 -2.69
N VAL A 78 0.56 0.78 -2.97
CA VAL A 78 -0.78 1.37 -2.94
C VAL A 78 -0.99 2.07 -4.28
N THR A 79 -2.06 1.74 -5.00
CA THR A 79 -2.54 2.53 -6.14
C THR A 79 -3.78 3.32 -5.76
N GLY A 80 -3.87 4.54 -6.24
CA GLY A 80 -5.03 5.39 -5.98
C GLY A 80 -5.03 6.64 -6.84
N PHE A 81 -6.16 7.34 -6.85
CA PHE A 81 -6.34 8.59 -7.59
C PHE A 81 -7.27 9.53 -6.82
N VAL A 82 -7.05 10.84 -6.95
CA VAL A 82 -8.01 11.84 -6.44
C VAL A 82 -9.25 11.81 -7.33
N ARG A 83 -10.43 11.70 -6.71
CA ARG A 83 -11.68 11.60 -7.44
C ARG A 83 -11.93 12.87 -8.27
N PRO A 84 -12.15 12.76 -9.60
CA PRO A 84 -12.36 13.94 -10.44
C PRO A 84 -13.59 14.76 -10.06
N THR A 85 -14.64 14.11 -9.57
CA THR A 85 -15.90 14.76 -9.16
C THR A 85 -15.89 15.23 -7.70
N ASP A 86 -14.87 14.86 -6.93
CA ASP A 86 -14.69 15.24 -5.53
C ASP A 86 -13.19 15.31 -5.17
N PRO A 87 -12.53 16.43 -5.48
CA PRO A 87 -11.09 16.57 -5.29
C PRO A 87 -10.60 16.52 -3.84
N THR A 88 -11.52 16.47 -2.87
CA THR A 88 -11.19 16.29 -1.45
C THR A 88 -11.02 14.83 -1.05
N THR A 89 -11.24 13.91 -1.99
CA THR A 89 -11.28 12.46 -1.76
C THR A 89 -10.28 11.73 -2.64
N VAL A 90 -9.43 10.91 -2.03
CA VAL A 90 -8.62 9.92 -2.75
C VAL A 90 -9.35 8.57 -2.75
N PHE A 91 -9.50 7.97 -3.92
CA PHE A 91 -9.90 6.58 -4.05
C PHE A 91 -8.65 5.71 -4.06
N VAL A 92 -8.53 4.81 -3.10
CA VAL A 92 -7.49 3.77 -3.04
C VAL A 92 -8.05 2.52 -3.71
N TRP A 93 -7.36 2.05 -4.76
CA TRP A 93 -7.83 0.91 -5.55
C TRP A 93 -7.20 -0.41 -5.09
N GLN A 94 -5.88 -0.54 -5.13
CA GLN A 94 -5.20 -1.76 -4.71
C GLN A 94 -4.16 -1.47 -3.63
N VAL A 95 -4.17 -2.29 -2.59
CA VAL A 95 -3.13 -2.31 -1.55
C VAL A 95 -2.58 -3.72 -1.48
N ALA A 96 -1.28 -3.87 -1.72
CA ALA A 96 -0.63 -5.17 -1.67
C ALA A 96 0.69 -5.10 -0.91
N VAL A 97 1.00 -6.16 -0.18
CA VAL A 97 2.29 -6.35 0.48
C VAL A 97 2.77 -7.77 0.22
N ASP A 98 3.98 -7.87 -0.30
CA ASP A 98 4.71 -9.12 -0.50
C ASP A 98 4.85 -9.87 0.83
N ASP A 99 4.77 -11.20 0.78
CA ASP A 99 4.86 -12.08 1.96
C ASP A 99 6.03 -11.77 2.89
N ALA A 100 7.18 -11.41 2.33
CA ALA A 100 8.37 -11.10 3.12
C ALA A 100 8.19 -9.91 4.08
N LEU A 101 7.25 -9.01 3.77
CA LEU A 101 6.99 -7.77 4.51
C LEU A 101 5.64 -7.74 5.24
N ARG A 102 4.83 -8.81 5.16
CA ARG A 102 3.55 -8.91 5.87
C ARG A 102 3.74 -8.88 7.39
N GLY A 103 2.71 -8.42 8.11
CA GLY A 103 2.73 -8.33 9.58
C GLY A 103 3.61 -7.23 10.18
N ARG A 104 4.30 -6.43 9.35
CA ARG A 104 5.20 -5.33 9.80
C ARG A 104 4.58 -3.93 9.71
N GLY A 105 3.26 -3.84 9.50
CA GLY A 105 2.56 -2.55 9.38
C GLY A 105 2.79 -1.78 8.07
N VAL A 106 3.45 -2.38 7.07
CA VAL A 106 3.85 -1.72 5.81
C VAL A 106 2.66 -1.12 5.05
N ALA A 107 1.53 -1.84 4.94
CA ALA A 107 0.34 -1.32 4.27
C ALA A 107 -0.20 -0.05 4.93
N SER A 108 -0.28 -0.03 6.27
CA SER A 108 -0.74 1.14 7.03
C SER A 108 0.24 2.31 6.91
N ALA A 109 1.54 2.03 6.86
CA ALA A 109 2.57 3.05 6.64
C ALA A 109 2.44 3.69 5.25
N MET A 110 2.24 2.89 4.19
CA MET A 110 2.01 3.41 2.82
C MET A 110 0.75 4.28 2.74
N LEU A 111 -0.36 3.85 3.37
CA LEU A 111 -1.61 4.62 3.37
C LEU A 111 -1.47 5.95 4.12
N ASN A 112 -0.82 5.95 5.29
CA ASN A 112 -0.57 7.20 6.02
C ASN A 112 0.35 8.14 5.25
N PHE A 113 1.42 7.61 4.64
CA PHE A 113 2.31 8.40 3.78
C PHE A 113 1.55 9.05 2.61
N LEU A 114 0.68 8.29 1.94
CA LEU A 114 -0.17 8.80 0.87
C LEU A 114 -1.08 9.93 1.37
N LEU A 115 -1.78 9.70 2.48
CA LEU A 115 -2.73 10.67 3.03
C LEU A 115 -2.06 11.96 3.52
N ASP A 116 -0.88 11.85 4.14
CA ASP A 116 -0.11 13.02 4.57
C ASP A 116 0.38 13.82 3.36
N HIS A 117 0.80 13.13 2.30
CA HIS A 117 1.18 13.78 1.05
C HIS A 117 0.00 14.54 0.41
N LEU A 118 -1.15 13.89 0.30
CA LEU A 118 -2.32 14.46 -0.36
C LEU A 118 -3.07 15.50 0.49
N ALA A 119 -2.89 15.50 1.81
CA ALA A 119 -3.43 16.55 2.69
C ALA A 119 -2.97 17.95 2.27
N HIS A 120 -1.74 18.08 1.76
CA HIS A 120 -1.22 19.34 1.22
C HIS A 120 -1.96 19.81 -0.05
N GLN A 121 -2.70 18.93 -0.71
CA GLN A 121 -3.51 19.20 -1.89
C GLN A 121 -5.00 19.39 -1.55
N GLY A 122 -5.37 19.39 -0.27
CA GLY A 122 -6.75 19.54 0.19
C GLY A 122 -7.54 18.23 0.27
N VAL A 123 -6.89 17.07 0.12
CA VAL A 123 -7.53 15.77 0.34
C VAL A 123 -7.68 15.53 1.84
N SER A 124 -8.90 15.23 2.27
CA SER A 124 -9.25 14.95 3.66
C SER A 124 -9.93 13.60 3.86
N THR A 125 -10.34 12.96 2.77
CA THR A 125 -11.15 11.73 2.77
C THR A 125 -10.48 10.65 1.92
N LEU A 126 -10.55 9.41 2.39
CA LEU A 126 -10.18 8.22 1.64
C LEU A 126 -11.43 7.39 1.37
N GLU A 127 -11.60 6.98 0.13
CA GLU A 127 -12.54 5.95 -0.30
C GLU A 127 -11.78 4.70 -0.74
N THR A 128 -12.34 3.52 -0.48
CA THR A 128 -11.88 2.23 -1.02
C THR A 128 -13.08 1.30 -1.09
N THR A 129 -13.04 0.28 -1.94
CA THR A 129 -13.98 -0.83 -1.87
C THR A 129 -13.35 -2.02 -1.18
N ILE A 130 -14.16 -2.76 -0.41
CA ILE A 130 -13.73 -3.97 0.27
C ILE A 130 -14.86 -4.99 0.22
N SER A 131 -14.56 -6.20 -0.21
CA SER A 131 -15.48 -7.34 -0.14
C SER A 131 -15.78 -7.72 1.33
N PRO A 132 -17.02 -8.15 1.67
CA PRO A 132 -17.41 -8.46 3.06
C PRO A 132 -16.56 -9.52 3.76
N ASP A 133 -15.94 -10.42 3.02
CA ASP A 133 -15.08 -11.50 3.53
C ASP A 133 -13.60 -11.09 3.69
N ASN A 134 -13.20 -9.94 3.14
CA ASN A 134 -11.83 -9.42 3.23
C ASN A 134 -11.55 -8.74 4.58
N THR A 135 -11.56 -9.55 5.64
CA THR A 135 -11.30 -9.13 7.02
C THR A 135 -9.93 -8.47 7.22
N GLY A 136 -8.94 -8.84 6.40
CA GLY A 136 -7.59 -8.24 6.40
C GLY A 136 -7.62 -6.76 6.00
N SER A 137 -8.27 -6.45 4.88
CA SER A 137 -8.46 -5.06 4.44
C SER A 137 -9.33 -4.26 5.42
N GLN A 138 -10.42 -4.85 5.93
CA GLN A 138 -11.26 -4.19 6.94
C GLN A 138 -10.45 -3.78 8.18
N ALA A 139 -9.61 -4.68 8.70
CA ALA A 139 -8.74 -4.40 9.84
C ALA A 139 -7.68 -3.33 9.53
N LEU A 140 -7.09 -3.37 8.32
CA LEU A 140 -6.13 -2.37 7.84
C LEU A 140 -6.74 -0.97 7.84
N PHE A 141 -7.88 -0.79 7.16
CA PHE A 141 -8.53 0.51 6.99
C PHE A 141 -9.09 1.04 8.33
N ALA A 142 -9.64 0.17 9.18
CA ALA A 142 -10.01 0.54 10.54
C ALA A 142 -8.80 1.00 11.38
N SER A 143 -7.62 0.38 11.19
CA SER A 143 -6.38 0.82 11.85
C SER A 143 -5.92 2.19 11.38
N VAL A 144 -6.00 2.47 10.07
CA VAL A 144 -5.67 3.78 9.52
C VAL A 144 -6.59 4.85 10.10
N ALA A 145 -7.91 4.62 10.11
CA ALA A 145 -8.88 5.55 10.70
C ALA A 145 -8.56 5.88 12.17
N ARG A 146 -8.28 4.84 12.98
CA ARG A 146 -7.87 5.01 14.39
C ARG A 146 -6.58 5.82 14.52
N SER A 147 -5.55 5.51 13.74
CA SER A 147 -4.26 6.20 13.81
C SER A 147 -4.35 7.69 13.46
N ARG A 148 -5.33 8.05 12.64
CA ARG A 148 -5.59 9.43 12.20
C ARG A 148 -6.68 10.14 13.00
N TYR A 149 -7.20 9.51 14.06
CA TYR A 149 -8.29 10.04 14.89
C TYR A 149 -9.51 10.48 14.07
N THR A 150 -9.89 9.68 13.07
CA THR A 150 -11.02 9.96 12.19
C THR A 150 -12.03 8.81 12.16
N SER A 151 -13.21 9.08 11.60
CA SER A 151 -14.28 8.09 11.44
C SER A 151 -14.03 7.14 10.27
N ILE A 152 -14.66 5.97 10.37
CA ILE A 152 -14.85 5.06 9.25
C ILE A 152 -16.35 4.79 9.12
N SER A 153 -16.90 4.94 7.93
CA SER A 153 -18.28 4.56 7.59
C SER A 153 -18.26 3.58 6.43
N THR A 154 -19.31 2.76 6.35
CA THR A 154 -19.46 1.75 5.31
C THR A 154 -20.85 1.82 4.70
N ARG A 155 -20.94 1.62 3.38
CA ARG A 155 -22.20 1.44 2.66
C ARG A 155 -22.01 0.48 1.50
N LYS A 156 -23.09 -0.20 1.10
CA LYS A 156 -23.09 -1.01 -0.12
C LYS A 156 -22.81 -0.12 -1.34
N LEU A 157 -22.03 -0.63 -2.29
CA LEU A 157 -21.73 0.10 -3.54
C LEU A 157 -22.00 -0.74 -4.79
N PHE A 158 -21.40 -1.92 -4.90
CA PHE A 158 -21.61 -2.83 -6.02
C PHE A 158 -22.16 -4.15 -5.50
N ASP A 159 -23.30 -4.59 -6.05
CA ASP A 159 -23.85 -5.90 -5.79
C ASP A 159 -23.23 -6.93 -6.75
N SER A 160 -23.23 -8.22 -6.39
CA SER A 160 -22.67 -9.28 -7.26
C SER A 160 -23.25 -9.31 -8.68
N ASN A 161 -24.47 -8.81 -8.87
CA ASN A 161 -25.13 -8.76 -10.19
C ASN A 161 -24.61 -7.63 -11.09
N ASP A 162 -23.83 -6.69 -10.57
CA ASP A 162 -23.20 -5.62 -11.36
C ASP A 162 -21.97 -6.12 -12.13
N PHE A 163 -21.40 -7.25 -11.70
CA PHE A 163 -20.24 -7.86 -12.31
C PHE A 163 -20.64 -8.84 -13.42
N PRO A 164 -19.96 -8.83 -14.58
CA PRO A 164 -20.24 -9.75 -15.68
C PRO A 164 -19.77 -11.20 -15.42
N ASP A 165 -18.93 -11.39 -14.40
CA ASP A 165 -18.34 -12.64 -13.93
C ASP A 165 -18.74 -12.95 -12.48
N GLN A 166 -18.25 -14.06 -11.93
CA GLN A 166 -18.51 -14.41 -10.52
C GLN A 166 -17.61 -13.58 -9.62
N HIS A 167 -18.18 -12.56 -8.99
CA HIS A 167 -17.48 -11.66 -8.09
C HIS A 167 -18.32 -11.40 -6.82
N GLU A 168 -17.64 -11.25 -5.69
CA GLU A 168 -18.25 -10.88 -4.42
C GLU A 168 -18.77 -9.43 -4.48
N PRO A 169 -19.80 -9.06 -3.70
CA PRO A 169 -20.22 -7.66 -3.63
C PRO A 169 -19.09 -6.81 -3.02
N GLU A 170 -19.06 -5.53 -3.36
CA GLU A 170 -18.06 -4.58 -2.90
C GLU A 170 -18.74 -3.46 -2.10
N GLU A 171 -18.35 -3.30 -0.83
CA GLU A 171 -18.82 -2.23 0.03
C GLU A 171 -17.85 -1.04 -0.05
N LEU A 172 -18.39 0.18 -0.13
CA LEU A 172 -17.61 1.41 -0.02
C LEU A 172 -17.26 1.66 1.45
N TYR A 173 -15.97 1.80 1.72
CA TYR A 173 -15.44 2.26 2.99
C TYR A 173 -14.96 3.71 2.82
N VAL A 174 -15.44 4.59 3.70
CA VAL A 174 -15.04 6.00 3.75
C VAL A 174 -14.30 6.26 5.04
N ILE A 175 -13.06 6.73 4.96
CA ILE A 175 -12.26 7.19 6.11
C ILE A 175 -12.14 8.70 6.03
N GLY A 176 -12.62 9.41 7.04
CA GLY A 176 -12.74 10.87 7.03
C GLY A 176 -14.13 11.32 7.43
N ASP A 177 -14.40 12.61 7.22
CA ASP A 177 -15.74 13.16 7.40
C ASP A 177 -16.65 12.77 6.23
N ASP A 178 -17.71 12.04 6.56
CA ASP A 178 -18.74 11.53 5.65
C ASP A 178 -20.07 12.29 5.79
N SER A 179 -20.16 13.24 6.74
CA SER A 179 -21.42 13.86 7.18
C SER A 179 -22.13 14.74 6.13
N ASN A 180 -21.49 14.98 4.97
CA ASN A 180 -22.02 15.82 3.89
C ASN A 180 -22.10 15.11 2.53
N ARG A 181 -21.89 13.78 2.47
CA ARG A 181 -21.69 13.05 1.19
C ARG A 181 -22.83 12.08 0.86
N GLY A 182 -24.05 12.41 1.31
CA GLY A 182 -25.26 11.64 1.05
C GLY A 182 -25.63 11.56 -0.44
N GLU A 183 -25.85 10.31 -0.89
CA GLU A 183 -26.54 9.87 -2.11
C GLU A 183 -25.91 10.27 -3.45
N GLN A 184 -24.91 9.46 -3.86
CA GLN A 184 -24.80 8.99 -5.25
C GLN A 184 -25.20 7.53 -5.29
#